data_AF-A0A1D2W9M9-F1
#
_entry.id   AF-A0A1D2W9M9-F1
#
_cell.length_a   1.000
_cell.length_b   1.000
_cell.length_c   1.000
_cell.angle_alpha   90.00
_cell.angle_beta   90.00
_cell.angle_gamma   90.00
#
_symmetry.space_group_name_H-M   'P 1'
#
loop_
_entity.id
_entity.type
_entity.pdbx_description
1 polymer ?
#
loop_
_entity_poly.entity_id
_entity_poly.type
_entity_poly.pdbx_seq_one_letter_code
_entity_poly.pdbx_strand_id
1 'polypeptide(L)' 'MRGGENLAQKRQKRFNVSPAQVEKSIKGTHFPAQKQDLIQRARENHANQDVLKVLENMPDKQFNSPVDISKAMGKM' A
#
# COMPACT_ATOMS: atom_id res chain seq x y z
N MET A 1 -25.22 -16.63 -3.61
CA MET A 1 -24.64 -15.76 -4.66
C MET A 1 -23.30 -15.24 -4.16
N ARG A 2 -22.25 -15.38 -5.00
CA ARG A 2 -20.86 -14.90 -4.86
C ARG A 2 -20.00 -15.51 -3.74
N GLY A 3 -19.48 -16.70 -4.04
CA GLY A 3 -18.10 -17.05 -3.69
C GLY A 3 -17.13 -16.36 -4.66
N GLY A 4 -15.92 -16.09 -4.15
CA GLY A 4 -14.88 -15.27 -4.77
C GLY A 4 -14.65 -14.05 -3.88
N GLU A 5 -13.56 -13.90 -3.13
CA GLU A 5 -12.18 -14.25 -3.44
C GLU A 5 -11.42 -14.65 -2.15
N ASN A 6 -10.82 -15.85 -2.17
CA ASN A 6 -9.79 -16.23 -1.21
C ASN A 6 -8.48 -15.52 -1.60
N LEU A 7 -7.90 -14.70 -0.72
CA LEU A 7 -6.45 -14.47 -0.71
C LEU A 7 -5.97 -14.35 0.73
N ALA A 8 -5.63 -15.51 1.30
CA ALA A 8 -4.44 -15.69 2.10
C ALA A 8 -4.06 -14.54 3.06
N GLN A 9 -4.61 -14.56 4.28
CA GLN A 9 -3.89 -14.06 5.47
C GLN A 9 -2.66 -14.94 5.81
N LYS A 10 -2.13 -15.69 4.83
CA LYS A 10 -1.14 -16.73 4.98
C LYS A 10 0.24 -16.11 4.74
N ARG A 11 0.91 -15.80 5.86
CA ARG A 11 2.37 -15.68 6.00
C ARG A 11 2.98 -14.48 5.25
N GLN A 12 3.14 -13.37 5.96
CA GLN A 12 4.36 -12.54 5.99
C GLN A 12 4.17 -11.34 6.93
N LYS A 13 4.13 -11.62 8.25
CA LYS A 13 4.28 -10.57 9.27
C LYS A 13 5.76 -10.26 9.41
N ARG A 14 6.26 -9.31 8.63
CA ARG A 14 7.45 -8.50 9.02
C ARG A 14 7.11 -7.01 9.17
N PHE A 15 5.92 -6.59 8.73
CA PHE A 15 5.40 -5.25 8.91
C PHE A 15 4.04 -5.32 9.63
N ASN A 16 3.82 -4.48 10.63
CA ASN A 16 2.56 -4.38 11.38
C ASN A 16 1.42 -3.71 10.57
N VAL A 17 1.63 -3.47 9.27
CA VAL A 17 0.71 -2.73 8.39
C VAL A 17 0.03 -3.68 7.42
N SER A 18 -1.30 -3.57 7.33
CA SER A 18 -2.08 -4.33 6.34
C SER A 18 -2.18 -3.57 5.02
N PRO A 19 -2.24 -4.27 3.85
CA PRO A 19 -2.41 -3.63 2.55
C PRO A 19 -3.63 -2.70 2.46
N ALA A 20 -4.75 -3.12 3.06
CA ALA A 20 -5.96 -2.31 3.14
C ALA A 20 -5.76 -0.98 3.90
N GLN A 21 -4.84 -0.95 4.85
CA GLN A 21 -4.53 0.24 5.64
C GLN A 21 -3.72 1.24 4.80
N VAL A 22 -2.76 0.74 4.02
CA VAL A 22 -2.02 1.56 3.04
C VAL A 22 -2.97 2.10 1.98
N GLU A 23 -3.82 1.25 1.39
CA GLU A 23 -4.81 1.65 0.38
C GLU A 23 -5.73 2.77 0.88
N LYS A 24 -6.22 2.68 2.12
CA LYS A 24 -7.00 3.76 2.74
C LYS A 24 -6.21 5.04 2.89
N SER A 25 -4.94 4.95 3.30
CA SER A 25 -4.05 6.10 3.45
C SER A 25 -3.71 6.78 2.13
N ILE A 26 -3.81 6.11 0.99
CA ILE A 26 -3.58 6.71 -0.33
C ILE A 26 -4.87 6.82 -1.14
N LYS A 27 -6.02 6.77 -0.47
CA LYS A 27 -7.31 6.91 -1.14
C LYS A 27 -7.42 8.31 -1.74
N GLY A 28 -7.83 8.39 -3.00
CA GLY A 28 -7.92 9.66 -3.72
C GLY A 28 -6.57 10.19 -4.23
N THR A 29 -5.51 9.37 -4.24
CA THR A 29 -4.32 9.67 -5.05
C THR A 29 -4.69 9.63 -6.53
N HIS A 30 -4.25 10.64 -7.28
CA HIS A 30 -4.31 10.61 -8.73
C HIS A 30 -3.18 9.74 -9.26
N PHE A 31 -3.54 8.65 -9.93
CA PHE A 31 -2.56 7.79 -10.59
C PHE A 31 -2.32 8.26 -12.03
N PRO A 32 -1.09 8.11 -12.55
CA PRO A 32 0.09 7.52 -11.91
C PRO A 32 0.73 8.38 -10.81
N ALA A 33 1.24 7.74 -9.76
CA ALA A 33 1.91 8.41 -8.63
C ALA A 33 3.26 7.74 -8.32
N GLN A 34 4.26 8.53 -7.93
CA GLN A 34 5.55 8.00 -7.51
C GLN A 34 5.56 7.63 -6.02
N LYS A 35 6.56 6.88 -5.58
CA LYS A 35 6.75 6.54 -4.16
C LYS A 35 6.64 7.78 -3.25
N GLN A 36 7.25 8.90 -3.65
CA GLN A 36 7.21 10.15 -2.88
C GLN A 36 5.80 10.75 -2.80
N ASP A 37 5.05 10.77 -3.90
CA ASP A 37 3.65 11.21 -3.90
C ASP A 37 2.78 10.34 -2.99
N LEU A 38 3.02 9.02 -2.98
CA LEU A 38 2.31 8.10 -2.08
C LEU A 38 2.62 8.40 -0.60
N ILE A 39 3.88 8.65 -0.26
CA ILE A 39 4.29 9.02 1.10
C ILE A 39 3.65 10.34 1.51
N GLN A 40 3.70 11.34 0.63
CA GLN A 40 3.09 12.65 0.87
C GLN A 40 1.59 12.50 1.07
N ARG A 41 0.90 11.77 0.19
CA ARG A 41 -0.54 11.58 0.26
C ARG A 41 -0.96 10.75 1.47
N ALA A 42 -0.19 9.73 1.82
CA ALA A 42 -0.38 8.97 3.04
C ALA A 42 -0.26 9.89 4.27
N ARG A 43 0.75 10.76 4.31
CA ARG A 43 0.93 11.73 5.39
C ARG A 43 -0.23 12.72 5.48
N GLU A 44 -0.71 13.25 4.35
CA GLU A 44 -1.90 14.11 4.29
C GLU A 44 -3.15 13.40 4.82
N ASN A 45 -3.30 12.11 4.53
CA ASN A 45 -4.39 11.27 5.03
C ASN A 45 -4.14 10.73 6.45
N HIS A 46 -3.22 11.33 7.22
CA HIS A 46 -2.90 10.94 8.59
C HIS A 46 -2.49 9.46 8.73
N ALA A 47 -1.74 8.94 7.77
CA ALA A 47 -1.21 7.59 7.83
C ALA A 47 -0.27 7.40 9.02
N ASN A 48 -0.31 6.20 9.60
CA ASN A 48 0.58 5.85 10.70
C ASN A 48 2.04 5.76 10.22
N GLN A 49 2.98 5.95 11.13
CA GLN A 49 4.42 5.88 10.84
C GLN A 49 4.82 4.54 10.20
N ASP A 50 4.19 3.44 10.62
CA ASP A 50 4.42 2.14 10.00
C ASP A 50 4.04 2.12 8.51
N VAL A 51 2.93 2.78 8.13
CA VAL A 51 2.50 2.89 6.72
C VAL A 51 3.55 3.66 5.92
N LEU A 52 4.01 4.79 6.46
CA LEU A 52 5.04 5.61 5.81
C LEU A 52 6.33 4.81 5.62
N LYS A 53 6.78 4.08 6.65
CA LYS A 53 7.95 3.20 6.56
C LYS A 53 7.81 2.15 5.46
N VAL A 54 6.63 1.53 5.33
CA VAL A 54 6.39 0.53 4.27
C VAL A 54 6.45 1.20 2.89
N LEU A 55 5.87 2.40 2.74
CA LEU A 55 5.96 3.19 1.51
C LEU A 55 7.41 3.61 1.20
N GLU A 56 8.21 3.96 2.20
CA GLU A 56 9.63 4.31 2.05
C GLU A 56 10.50 3.12 1.65
N ASN A 57 10.19 1.93 2.18
CA ASN A 57 10.85 0.68 1.81
C ASN A 57 10.44 0.16 0.42
N MET A 58 9.44 0.77 -0.23
CA MET A 58 9.07 0.40 -1.59
C MET A 58 10.12 0.75 -2.63
N PRO A 59 10.22 -0.06 -3.70
CA PRO A 59 11.05 0.28 -4.84
C PRO A 59 10.61 1.63 -5.40
N ASP A 60 11.59 2.42 -5.81
CA ASP A 60 11.35 3.72 -6.42
C ASP A 60 10.83 3.53 -7.84
N LYS A 61 9.52 3.30 -7.93
CA LYS A 61 8.80 3.08 -9.18
C LYS A 61 7.49 3.86 -9.18
N GLN A 62 6.95 4.03 -10.37
CA GLN A 62 5.62 4.59 -10.54
C GLN A 62 4.57 3.51 -10.24
N PHE A 63 3.60 3.87 -9.42
CA PHE A 63 2.45 3.04 -9.12
C PHE A 63 1.25 3.60 -9.88
N ASN A 64 0.52 2.73 -10.56
CA ASN A 64 -0.65 3.12 -11.36
C ASN A 64 -1.96 2.81 -10.66
N SER A 65 -1.92 2.07 -9.55
CA SER A 65 -3.12 1.66 -8.81
C SER A 65 -2.77 1.19 -7.39
N PRO A 66 -3.73 1.19 -6.45
CA PRO A 66 -3.54 0.63 -5.11
C PRO A 66 -3.16 -0.85 -5.12
N VAL A 67 -3.66 -1.59 -6.11
CA VAL A 67 -3.33 -3.00 -6.33
C VAL A 67 -1.83 -3.20 -6.59
N ASP A 68 -1.18 -2.26 -7.29
CA ASP A 68 0.26 -2.37 -7.59
C ASP A 68 1.11 -2.22 -6.32
N ILE A 69 0.66 -1.39 -5.38
CA ILE A 69 1.26 -1.22 -4.06
C ILE A 69 1.08 -2.48 -3.22
N SER A 70 -0.14 -3.03 -3.16
CA SER A 70 -0.38 -4.29 -2.45
C SER A 70 0.47 -5.43 -3.02
N LYS A 71 0.68 -5.48 -4.33
CA LYS A 71 1.57 -6.45 -4.98
C LYS A 71 3.03 -6.20 -4.63
N ALA A 72 3.47 -4.93 -4.60
CA ALA A 72 4.84 -4.58 -4.24
C ALA A 72 5.16 -4.97 -2.79
N MET A 73 4.24 -4.74 -1.85
CA MET A 73 4.40 -5.17 -0.46
C MET A 73 4.47 -6.70 -0.31
N GLY A 74 3.74 -7.46 -1.13
CA GLY A 74 3.81 -8.93 -1.12
C GLY A 74 5.06 -9.50 -1.78
N LYS A 75 5.87 -8.68 -2.44
CA LYS A 75 7.12 -9.07 -3.12
C LYS A 75 8.38 -8.72 -2.31
N MET A 76 8.25 -8.13 -1.12
CA MET A 76 9.34 -7.81 -0.18
C MET A 76 9.49 -8.89 0.88
#